data_AF-A0A920RJQ0-F1
#
_entry.id   AF-A0A920RJQ0-F1
#
_cell.length_a   1.000
_cell.length_b   1.000
_cell.length_c   1.000
_cell.angle_alpha   90.00
_cell.angle_beta   90.00
_cell.angle_gamma   90.00
#
_symmetry.space_group_name_H-M   'P 1'
#
loop_
_entity.id
_entity.type
_entity.pdbx_description
1 polymer ?
#
loop_
_entity_poly.entity_id
_entity_poly.type
_entity_poly.pdbx_seq_one_letter_code
_entity_poly.pdbx_strand_id
1 'polypeptide(L)'
;MLVAIAILLIIGVLIDWAFRRVAIPGLVGLLIVGVIGGPFLLGWISPSLIALSEELRLGALIIILLRAGLEVSRESLRQVGGRVLLLAIVPAVIEGLAITLLGPPLLGLTWLESAVLGAVLAAVSPAVIVHLMLGFIDQKKGTGKGIPQMVLAASAIDDVFVIVVYGVLVGLLTGRELSLVWQLGGIPVSIALGLVVGVVVGFGLFFVVSSIWCAHYPTGSGGAFDVCITVSA
;
A
#
# COMPACT_ATOMS: atom_id res chain seq x y z
N MET A 1 -27.20 -6.41 9.85
CA MET A 1 -25.85 -5.94 9.44
C MET A 1 -24.79 -7.02 9.58
N LEU A 2 -24.60 -7.62 10.76
CA LEU A 2 -23.61 -8.71 10.96
C LEU A 2 -23.81 -9.91 10.02
N VAL A 3 -25.05 -10.37 9.82
CA VAL A 3 -25.36 -11.46 8.88
C VAL A 3 -24.98 -11.11 7.44
N ALA A 4 -25.23 -9.86 7.01
CA ALA A 4 -24.86 -9.40 5.67
C ALA A 4 -23.34 -9.35 5.49
N ILE A 5 -22.60 -8.88 6.51
CA ILE A 5 -21.13 -8.93 6.53
C ILE A 5 -20.64 -10.38 6.46
N ALA A 6 -21.21 -11.28 7.27
CA ALA A 6 -20.83 -12.68 7.27
C ALA A 6 -21.07 -13.35 5.91
N ILE A 7 -22.22 -13.11 5.28
CA ILE A 7 -22.52 -13.60 3.93
C ILE A 7 -21.52 -13.04 2.92
N LEU A 8 -21.24 -11.74 2.97
CA LEU A 8 -20.31 -11.09 2.04
C LEU A 8 -18.87 -11.62 2.20
N LEU A 9 -18.43 -11.88 3.44
CA LEU A 9 -17.15 -12.52 3.71
C LEU A 9 -17.10 -13.96 3.21
N ILE A 10 -18.14 -14.76 3.45
CA ILE A 10 -18.21 -16.16 2.99
C ILE A 10 -18.19 -16.23 1.46
N ILE A 11 -19.01 -15.42 0.79
CA ILE A 11 -19.02 -15.32 -0.68
C ILE A 11 -17.66 -14.85 -1.18
N GLY A 12 -17.07 -13.85 -0.55
CA GLY A 12 -15.75 -13.32 -0.92
C GLY A 12 -14.66 -14.39 -0.87
N VAL A 13 -14.58 -15.17 0.21
CA VAL A 13 -13.62 -16.27 0.35
C VAL A 13 -13.87 -17.37 -0.67
N LEU A 14 -15.14 -17.73 -0.90
CA LEU A 14 -15.52 -18.77 -1.87
C LEU A 14 -15.14 -18.37 -3.31
N ILE A 15 -15.38 -17.11 -3.66
CA ILE A 15 -15.06 -16.55 -4.99
C ILE A 15 -13.55 -16.38 -5.15
N ASP A 16 -12.82 -15.88 -4.14
CA ASP A 16 -11.35 -15.81 -4.18
C ASP A 16 -10.74 -17.21 -4.40
N TRP A 17 -11.22 -18.23 -3.67
CA TRP A 17 -10.80 -19.62 -3.87
C TRP A 17 -11.11 -20.13 -5.29
N ALA A 18 -12.31 -19.87 -5.80
CA ALA A 18 -12.73 -20.31 -7.13
C ALA A 18 -11.89 -19.64 -8.24
N PHE A 19 -11.63 -18.33 -8.14
CA PHE A 19 -10.86 -17.59 -9.14
C PHE A 19 -9.38 -18.01 -9.15
N ARG A 20 -8.80 -18.25 -7.97
CA ARG A 20 -7.42 -18.77 -7.87
C ARG A 20 -7.27 -20.14 -8.50
N ARG A 21 -8.32 -20.99 -8.48
CA ARG A 21 -8.30 -22.29 -9.19
C ARG A 21 -8.21 -22.15 -10.71
N VAL A 22 -8.70 -21.05 -11.26
CA VAL A 22 -8.64 -20.74 -12.70
C VAL A 22 -7.43 -19.84 -13.03
N ALA A 23 -6.47 -19.71 -12.10
CA ALA A 23 -5.27 -18.87 -12.23
C ALA A 23 -5.56 -17.37 -12.43
N ILE A 24 -6.72 -16.88 -12.00
CA ILE A 24 -7.08 -15.46 -12.01
C ILE A 24 -6.84 -14.90 -10.59
N PRO A 25 -6.30 -13.67 -10.44
CA PRO A 25 -6.19 -13.03 -9.13
C PRO A 25 -7.56 -12.90 -8.47
N GLY A 26 -7.72 -13.41 -7.25
CA GLY A 26 -9.01 -13.43 -6.55
C GLY A 26 -9.62 -12.04 -6.31
N LEU A 27 -8.80 -10.98 -6.31
CA LEU A 27 -9.25 -9.58 -6.28
C LEU A 27 -10.22 -9.24 -7.42
N VAL A 28 -10.03 -9.82 -8.61
CA VAL A 28 -10.94 -9.63 -9.75
C VAL A 28 -12.32 -10.22 -9.42
N GLY A 29 -12.35 -11.41 -8.82
CA GLY A 29 -13.60 -12.03 -8.38
C GLY A 29 -14.32 -11.22 -7.29
N LEU A 30 -13.56 -10.70 -6.33
CA LEU A 30 -14.10 -9.82 -5.27
C LEU A 30 -14.70 -8.53 -5.84
N LEU A 31 -14.07 -7.92 -6.85
CA LEU A 31 -14.60 -6.76 -7.55
C LEU A 31 -15.92 -7.09 -8.26
N ILE A 32 -16.00 -8.22 -8.97
CA ILE A 32 -17.22 -8.66 -9.66
C ILE A 32 -18.36 -8.84 -8.67
N VAL A 33 -18.11 -9.48 -7.53
CA VAL A 33 -19.11 -9.64 -6.46
C VAL A 33 -19.59 -8.28 -5.95
N GLY A 34 -18.68 -7.30 -5.79
CA GLY A 34 -19.03 -5.94 -5.38
C GLY A 34 -19.90 -5.21 -6.40
N VAL A 35 -19.57 -5.31 -7.70
CA VAL A 35 -20.36 -4.70 -8.79
C VAL A 35 -21.75 -5.32 -8.86
N ILE A 36 -21.83 -6.66 -8.84
CA ILE A 36 -23.07 -7.43 -8.92
C ILE A 36 -23.94 -7.22 -7.68
N GLY A 37 -23.35 -7.29 -6.49
CA GLY A 37 -24.05 -7.12 -5.21
C GLY A 37 -24.38 -5.67 -4.87
N GLY A 38 -23.74 -4.70 -5.53
CA GLY A 38 -23.90 -3.27 -5.31
C GLY A 38 -25.29 -2.75 -5.66
N PRO A 39 -25.60 -1.50 -5.28
CA PRO A 39 -26.92 -0.88 -5.47
C PRO A 39 -27.33 -0.74 -6.93
N PHE A 40 -26.38 -0.80 -7.87
CA PHE A 40 -26.63 -0.65 -9.31
C PHE A 40 -27.15 -1.91 -10.00
N LEU A 41 -26.92 -3.11 -9.43
CA LEU A 41 -27.33 -4.38 -10.03
C LEU A 41 -28.34 -5.11 -9.13
N LEU A 42 -27.88 -5.91 -8.17
CA LEU A 42 -28.78 -6.70 -7.31
C LEU A 42 -29.25 -5.95 -6.06
N GLY A 43 -28.53 -4.92 -5.61
CA GLY A 43 -28.88 -4.13 -4.44
C GLY A 43 -28.89 -4.90 -3.12
N TRP A 44 -28.15 -6.01 -3.03
CA TRP A 44 -28.10 -6.86 -1.83
C TRP A 44 -27.23 -6.26 -0.70
N ILE A 45 -26.31 -5.36 -1.04
CA ILE A 45 -25.48 -4.66 -0.07
C ILE A 45 -26.28 -3.51 0.55
N SER A 46 -26.48 -3.55 1.87
CA SER A 46 -27.27 -2.53 2.57
C SER A 46 -26.57 -1.15 2.53
N PRO A 47 -27.32 -0.04 2.45
CA PRO A 47 -26.74 1.31 2.49
C PRO A 47 -25.88 1.58 3.73
N SER A 48 -26.25 0.98 4.86
CA SER A 48 -25.47 1.05 6.11
C SER A 48 -24.12 0.34 6.04
N LEU A 49 -23.98 -0.71 5.20
CA LEU A 49 -22.71 -1.37 4.92
C LEU A 49 -21.81 -0.51 4.03
N ILE A 50 -22.41 0.20 3.06
CA ILE A 50 -21.69 1.15 2.20
C ILE A 50 -21.16 2.32 3.03
N ALA A 51 -21.95 2.85 3.96
CA ALA A 51 -21.50 3.89 4.88
C ALA A 51 -20.34 3.41 5.78
N LEU A 52 -20.44 2.18 6.32
CA LEU A 52 -19.37 1.58 7.14
C LEU A 52 -18.10 1.25 6.32
N SER A 53 -18.19 1.18 4.98
CA SER A 53 -17.07 0.79 4.11
C SER A 53 -15.88 1.75 4.19
N GLU A 54 -16.11 3.02 4.52
CA GLU A 54 -15.05 4.01 4.68
C GLU A 54 -14.14 3.66 5.86
N GLU A 55 -14.72 3.37 7.01
CA GLU A 55 -14.00 2.94 8.21
C GLU A 55 -13.32 1.58 8.01
N LEU A 56 -14.02 0.63 7.39
CA LEU A 56 -13.47 -0.70 7.09
C LEU A 56 -12.27 -0.63 6.14
N ARG A 57 -12.34 0.21 5.10
CA ARG A 57 -11.24 0.43 4.15
C ARG A 57 -10.03 1.04 4.85
N LEU A 58 -10.24 2.00 5.74
CA LEU A 58 -9.17 2.62 6.51
C LEU A 58 -8.51 1.62 7.46
N GLY A 59 -9.28 0.85 8.22
CA GLY A 59 -8.76 -0.20 9.10
C GLY A 59 -8.01 -1.30 8.34
N ALA A 60 -8.56 -1.76 7.22
CA ALA A 60 -7.89 -2.74 6.36
C ALA A 60 -6.58 -2.20 5.79
N LEU A 61 -6.55 -0.95 5.34
CA LEU A 61 -5.33 -0.30 4.85
C LEU A 61 -4.25 -0.26 5.93
N ILE A 62 -4.59 0.12 7.17
CA ILE A 62 -3.64 0.11 8.30
C ILE A 62 -3.05 -1.29 8.50
N ILE A 63 -3.88 -2.33 8.55
CA ILE A 63 -3.41 -3.72 8.77
C ILE A 63 -2.51 -4.19 7.62
N ILE A 64 -2.89 -3.92 6.37
CA ILE A 64 -2.13 -4.34 5.19
C ILE A 64 -0.76 -3.63 5.16
N LEU A 65 -0.73 -2.32 5.39
CA LEU A 65 0.51 -1.54 5.40
C LEU A 65 1.42 -1.93 6.57
N LEU A 66 0.85 -2.15 7.75
CA LEU A 66 1.61 -2.63 8.92
C LEU A 66 2.24 -3.99 8.63
N ARG A 67 1.45 -4.95 8.11
CA ARG A 67 1.95 -6.29 7.74
C ARG A 67 3.06 -6.19 6.68
N ALA A 68 2.83 -5.42 5.62
CA ALA A 68 3.82 -5.22 4.57
C ALA A 68 5.12 -4.64 5.15
N GLY A 69 5.03 -3.60 5.99
CA GLY A 69 6.18 -2.97 6.65
C GLY A 69 6.98 -3.93 7.55
N LEU A 70 6.30 -4.82 8.27
CA LEU A 70 6.94 -5.86 9.10
C LEU A 70 7.62 -6.96 8.28
N GLU A 71 7.16 -7.20 7.05
CA GLU A 71 7.68 -8.23 6.14
C GLU A 71 8.84 -7.70 5.26
N VAL A 72 9.12 -6.39 5.30
CA VAL A 72 10.26 -5.77 4.61
C VAL A 72 11.58 -6.20 5.27
N SER A 73 12.46 -6.80 4.49
CA SER A 73 13.81 -7.19 4.92
C SER A 73 14.81 -6.02 4.85
N ARG A 74 15.84 -6.04 5.71
CA ARG A 74 16.98 -5.11 5.63
C ARG A 74 17.70 -5.14 4.28
N GLU A 75 17.73 -6.29 3.60
CA GLU A 75 18.25 -6.43 2.24
C GLU A 75 17.50 -5.51 1.26
N SER A 76 16.17 -5.44 1.38
CA SER A 76 15.33 -4.63 0.49
C SER A 76 15.56 -3.14 0.68
N LEU A 77 15.80 -2.70 1.93
CA LEU A 77 16.16 -1.32 2.25
C LEU A 77 17.57 -0.95 1.78
N ARG A 78 18.53 -1.89 1.85
CA ARG A 78 19.93 -1.64 1.40
C ARG A 78 20.05 -1.49 -0.12
N GLN A 79 19.09 -2.01 -0.88
CA GLN A 79 19.06 -1.89 -2.34
C GLN A 79 18.41 -0.58 -2.80
N VAL A 80 17.93 0.26 -1.88
CA VAL A 80 17.43 1.60 -2.20
C VAL A 80 18.59 2.44 -2.73
N GLY A 81 18.52 2.77 -4.03
CA GLY A 81 19.51 3.57 -4.72
C GLY A 81 18.91 4.21 -5.97
N GLY A 82 19.73 4.88 -6.78
CA GLY A 82 19.26 5.62 -7.95
C GLY A 82 18.42 4.79 -8.92
N ARG A 83 18.69 3.49 -9.05
CA ARG A 83 17.89 2.58 -9.90
C ARG A 83 16.46 2.39 -9.40
N VAL A 84 16.26 2.30 -8.08
CA VAL A 84 14.94 2.16 -7.46
C VAL A 84 14.16 3.46 -7.63
N LEU A 85 14.81 4.62 -7.47
CA LEU A 85 14.19 5.92 -7.69
C LEU A 85 13.73 6.09 -9.14
N LEU A 86 14.57 5.71 -10.10
CA LEU A 86 14.20 5.73 -11.52
C LEU A 86 13.04 4.78 -11.82
N LEU A 87 13.06 3.58 -11.24
CA LEU A 87 12.00 2.57 -11.42
C LEU A 87 10.66 3.03 -10.83
N ALA A 88 10.67 3.82 -9.75
CA ALA A 88 9.45 4.39 -9.17
C ALA A 88 8.94 5.60 -9.99
N ILE A 89 9.79 6.60 -10.21
CA ILE A 89 9.34 7.90 -10.73
C ILE A 89 9.13 7.91 -12.24
N VAL A 90 10.03 7.32 -13.02
CA VAL A 90 10.00 7.46 -14.49
C VAL A 90 8.75 6.83 -15.09
N PRO A 91 8.37 5.58 -14.74
CA PRO A 91 7.12 4.98 -15.23
C PRO A 91 5.90 5.80 -14.82
N ALA A 92 5.79 6.19 -13.55
CA ALA A 92 4.65 6.95 -13.04
C ALA A 92 4.47 8.29 -13.77
N VAL A 93 5.56 9.01 -14.04
CA VAL A 93 5.50 10.26 -14.82
C VAL A 93 5.08 10.01 -16.25
N ILE A 94 5.62 8.98 -16.92
CA ILE A 94 5.26 8.67 -18.31
C ILE A 94 3.80 8.25 -18.41
N GLU A 95 3.32 7.39 -17.51
CA GLU A 95 1.93 6.92 -17.46
C GLU A 95 0.97 8.08 -17.15
N GLY A 96 1.28 8.89 -16.14
CA GLY A 96 0.49 10.07 -15.78
C GLY A 96 0.42 11.09 -16.91
N LEU A 97 1.54 11.37 -17.59
CA LEU A 97 1.57 12.26 -18.75
C LEU A 97 0.78 11.69 -19.93
N ALA A 98 0.92 10.39 -20.22
CA ALA A 98 0.17 9.75 -21.30
C ALA A 98 -1.34 9.88 -21.07
N ILE A 99 -1.81 9.65 -19.84
CA ILE A 99 -3.23 9.80 -19.48
C ILE A 99 -3.66 11.26 -19.54
N THR A 100 -2.82 12.19 -19.09
CA THR A 100 -3.09 13.63 -19.19
C THR A 100 -3.29 14.07 -20.65
N LEU A 101 -2.47 13.54 -21.56
CA LEU A 101 -2.53 13.83 -22.99
C LEU A 101 -3.73 13.20 -23.69
N LEU A 102 -4.08 11.96 -23.30
CA LEU A 102 -5.15 11.19 -23.92
C LEU A 102 -6.53 11.45 -23.30
N GLY A 103 -6.59 11.97 -22.07
CA GLY A 103 -7.83 12.22 -21.34
C GLY A 103 -8.81 13.15 -22.07
N PRO A 104 -8.39 14.34 -22.55
CA PRO A 104 -9.29 15.24 -23.27
C PRO A 104 -9.88 14.64 -24.56
N PRO A 105 -9.09 14.08 -25.50
CA PRO A 105 -9.65 13.53 -26.73
C PRO A 105 -10.46 12.25 -26.54
N LEU A 106 -10.16 11.42 -25.53
CA LEU A 106 -10.85 10.14 -25.33
C LEU A 106 -12.07 10.24 -24.41
N LEU A 107 -12.03 11.09 -23.38
CA LEU A 107 -13.02 11.13 -22.30
C LEU A 107 -13.73 12.48 -22.18
N GLY A 108 -13.32 13.50 -22.95
CA GLY A 108 -13.90 14.85 -22.88
C GLY A 108 -13.58 15.60 -21.58
N LEU A 109 -12.56 15.17 -20.85
CA LEU A 109 -12.10 15.80 -19.61
C LEU A 109 -11.26 17.04 -19.91
N THR A 110 -11.19 17.97 -18.96
CA THR A 110 -10.21 19.06 -19.01
C THR A 110 -8.79 18.51 -18.79
N TRP A 111 -7.78 19.29 -19.17
CA TRP A 111 -6.37 18.94 -18.95
C TRP A 111 -6.07 18.67 -17.46
N LEU A 112 -6.65 19.45 -16.56
CA LEU A 112 -6.40 19.32 -15.13
C LEU A 112 -7.11 18.09 -14.54
N GLU A 113 -8.36 17.82 -14.94
CA GLU A 113 -9.06 16.59 -14.55
C GLU A 113 -8.35 15.34 -15.09
N SER A 114 -7.83 15.41 -16.32
CA SER A 114 -7.05 14.33 -16.92
C SER A 114 -5.72 14.12 -16.21
N ALA A 115 -5.08 15.19 -15.73
CA ALA A 115 -3.87 15.10 -14.92
C ALA A 115 -4.15 14.45 -13.55
N VAL A 116 -5.25 14.84 -12.89
CA VAL A 116 -5.69 14.19 -11.63
C VAL A 116 -5.96 12.71 -11.87
N LEU A 117 -6.67 12.36 -12.94
CA LEU A 117 -6.90 10.96 -13.33
C LEU A 117 -5.59 10.22 -13.59
N GLY A 118 -4.65 10.86 -14.31
CA GLY A 118 -3.32 10.33 -14.57
C GLY A 118 -2.54 10.02 -13.30
N ALA A 119 -2.57 10.91 -12.31
CA ALA A 119 -1.96 10.67 -11.01
C ALA A 119 -2.62 9.50 -10.27
N VAL A 120 -3.95 9.37 -10.29
CA VAL A 120 -4.64 8.24 -9.64
C VAL A 120 -4.28 6.90 -10.29
N LEU A 121 -4.19 6.86 -11.62
CA LEU A 121 -3.92 5.65 -12.38
C LEU A 121 -2.44 5.26 -12.42
N ALA A 122 -1.53 6.23 -12.31
CA ALA A 122 -0.09 5.98 -12.24
C ALA A 122 0.34 5.35 -10.89
N ALA A 123 -0.51 5.43 -9.86
CA ALA A 123 -0.24 4.81 -8.56
C ALA A 123 -0.22 3.29 -8.66
N VAL A 124 0.86 2.69 -8.19
CA VAL A 124 1.03 1.24 -8.16
C VAL A 124 0.31 0.62 -6.95
N SER A 125 -0.24 -0.59 -7.07
CA SER A 125 -0.91 -1.26 -5.94
C SER A 125 0.06 -2.13 -5.13
N PRO A 126 0.48 -1.74 -3.91
CA PRO A 126 1.36 -2.55 -3.07
C PRO A 126 0.68 -3.86 -2.66
N ALA A 127 -0.65 -3.88 -2.48
CA ALA A 127 -1.37 -5.08 -2.06
C ALA A 127 -1.19 -6.25 -3.07
N VAL A 128 -1.17 -5.96 -4.37
CA VAL A 128 -0.97 -6.97 -5.40
C VAL A 128 0.51 -7.33 -5.54
N ILE A 129 1.37 -6.30 -5.61
CA ILE A 129 2.80 -6.50 -5.85
C ILE A 129 3.48 -7.19 -4.67
N VAL A 130 3.17 -6.81 -3.43
CA VAL A 130 3.81 -7.37 -2.24
C VAL A 130 3.61 -8.88 -2.18
N HIS A 131 2.36 -9.36 -2.34
CA HIS A 131 2.08 -10.79 -2.31
C HIS A 131 2.78 -11.56 -3.45
N LEU A 132 2.84 -10.98 -4.66
CA LEU A 132 3.51 -11.60 -5.80
C LEU A 132 5.04 -11.65 -5.62
N MET A 133 5.63 -10.55 -5.14
CA MET A 133 7.08 -10.45 -4.96
C MET A 133 7.57 -11.32 -3.80
N LEU A 134 6.81 -11.41 -2.70
CA LEU A 134 7.09 -12.37 -1.62
C LEU A 134 7.05 -13.81 -2.14
N GLY A 135 6.05 -14.17 -2.94
CA GLY A 135 5.99 -15.48 -3.59
C GLY A 135 7.19 -15.76 -4.51
N PHE A 136 7.73 -14.74 -5.18
CA PHE A 136 8.97 -14.87 -5.97
C PHE A 136 10.22 -15.00 -5.09
N ILE A 137 10.25 -14.34 -3.93
CA ILE A 137 11.31 -14.50 -2.95
C ILE A 137 11.35 -15.93 -2.43
N ASP A 138 10.20 -16.48 -2.05
CA ASP A 138 10.05 -17.87 -1.57
C ASP A 138 10.47 -18.89 -2.64
N GLN A 139 10.10 -18.65 -3.89
CA GLN A 139 10.47 -19.49 -5.04
C GLN A 139 11.89 -19.24 -5.55
N LYS A 140 12.65 -18.34 -4.92
CA LYS A 140 14.00 -17.91 -5.35
C LYS A 140 14.07 -17.44 -6.81
N LYS A 141 12.99 -16.84 -7.32
CA LYS A 141 12.91 -16.30 -8.67
C LYS A 141 13.40 -14.85 -8.70
N GLY A 142 14.50 -14.60 -9.40
CA GLY A 142 15.05 -13.24 -9.55
C GLY A 142 15.70 -12.65 -8.29
N THR A 143 15.69 -13.38 -7.17
CA THR A 143 16.26 -12.95 -5.88
C THR A 143 17.77 -12.73 -5.94
N GLY A 144 18.50 -13.53 -6.72
CA GLY A 144 19.95 -13.36 -6.89
C GLY A 144 20.36 -12.04 -7.55
N LYS A 145 19.43 -11.37 -8.26
CA LYS A 145 19.62 -10.04 -8.84
C LYS A 145 18.91 -8.93 -8.03
N GLY A 146 18.27 -9.27 -6.92
CA GLY A 146 17.51 -8.33 -6.11
C GLY A 146 16.24 -7.79 -6.77
N ILE A 147 15.73 -8.41 -7.85
CA ILE A 147 14.61 -7.83 -8.62
C ILE A 147 13.33 -7.71 -7.78
N PRO A 148 12.87 -8.76 -7.07
CA PRO A 148 11.68 -8.64 -6.23
C PRO A 148 11.83 -7.57 -5.15
N GLN A 149 13.02 -7.46 -4.55
CA GLN A 149 13.34 -6.47 -3.52
C GLN A 149 13.34 -5.04 -4.08
N MET A 150 13.93 -4.82 -5.26
CA MET A 150 13.91 -3.52 -5.95
C MET A 150 12.49 -3.10 -6.32
N VAL A 151 11.64 -4.03 -6.77
CA VAL A 151 10.22 -3.75 -7.10
C VAL A 151 9.43 -3.40 -5.84
N LEU A 152 9.61 -4.15 -4.75
CA LEU A 152 9.00 -3.85 -3.45
C LEU A 152 9.39 -2.45 -2.96
N ALA A 153 10.68 -2.11 -3.03
CA ALA A 153 11.18 -0.80 -2.63
C ALA A 153 10.68 0.33 -3.56
N ALA A 154 10.65 0.09 -4.87
CA ALA A 154 10.16 1.06 -5.85
C ALA A 154 8.67 1.36 -5.66
N SER A 155 7.84 0.33 -5.41
CA SER A 155 6.41 0.50 -5.14
C SER A 155 6.13 1.38 -3.92
N ALA A 156 6.94 1.30 -2.87
CA ALA A 156 6.77 2.15 -1.69
C ALA A 156 7.15 3.63 -1.96
N ILE A 157 8.19 3.86 -2.77
CA ILE A 157 8.59 5.22 -3.19
C ILE A 157 7.57 5.81 -4.15
N ASP A 158 7.02 4.99 -5.05
CA ASP A 158 5.99 5.37 -6.01
C ASP A 158 4.75 5.91 -5.29
N ASP A 159 4.21 5.19 -4.30
CA ASP A 159 3.05 5.62 -3.52
C ASP A 159 3.25 7.01 -2.90
N VAL A 160 4.44 7.28 -2.36
CA VAL A 160 4.81 8.58 -1.78
C VAL A 160 4.92 9.67 -2.85
N PHE A 161 5.53 9.37 -3.98
CA PHE A 161 5.67 10.32 -5.08
C PHE A 161 4.30 10.70 -5.66
N VAL A 162 3.48 9.70 -5.96
CA VAL A 162 2.19 9.88 -6.62
C VAL A 162 1.18 10.58 -5.70
N ILE A 163 1.16 10.30 -4.40
CA ILE A 163 0.26 11.01 -3.48
C ILE A 163 0.60 12.51 -3.35
N VAL A 164 1.89 12.87 -3.41
CA VAL A 164 2.32 14.27 -3.43
C VAL A 164 1.83 14.95 -4.71
N VAL A 165 2.05 14.32 -5.87
CA VAL A 165 1.60 14.85 -7.17
C VAL A 165 0.07 14.99 -7.21
N TYR A 166 -0.66 13.96 -6.79
CA TYR A 166 -2.11 13.98 -6.69
C TYR A 166 -2.61 15.13 -5.79
N GLY A 167 -2.01 15.30 -4.62
CA GLY A 167 -2.36 16.38 -3.69
C GLY A 167 -2.23 17.76 -4.33
N VAL A 168 -1.15 18.01 -5.06
CA VAL A 168 -0.94 19.27 -5.79
C VAL A 168 -1.99 19.47 -6.88
N LEU A 169 -2.26 18.46 -7.69
CA LEU A 169 -3.22 18.55 -8.80
C LEU A 169 -4.66 18.78 -8.31
N VAL A 170 -5.08 18.12 -7.22
CA VAL A 170 -6.39 18.34 -6.60
C VAL A 170 -6.47 19.71 -5.93
N GLY A 171 -5.39 20.19 -5.32
CA GLY A 171 -5.30 21.55 -4.79
C GLY A 171 -5.55 22.60 -5.87
N LEU A 172 -4.94 22.42 -7.05
CA LEU A 172 -5.18 23.26 -8.23
C LEU A 172 -6.62 23.14 -8.75
N LEU A 173 -7.17 21.91 -8.83
CA LEU A 173 -8.51 21.67 -9.36
C LEU A 173 -9.63 22.26 -8.49
N THR A 174 -9.45 22.24 -7.17
CA THR A 174 -10.46 22.73 -6.21
C THR A 174 -10.41 24.24 -5.98
N GLY A 175 -9.47 24.95 -6.62
CA GLY A 175 -9.35 26.41 -6.50
C GLY A 175 -9.07 26.91 -5.09
N ARG A 176 -8.62 26.03 -4.17
CA ARG A 176 -8.27 26.42 -2.81
C ARG A 176 -6.92 27.12 -2.82
N GLU A 177 -6.95 28.45 -2.74
CA GLU A 177 -5.85 29.39 -2.40
C GLU A 177 -5.20 29.10 -1.02
N LEU A 178 -5.35 27.90 -0.47
CA LEU A 178 -4.52 27.45 0.65
C LEU A 178 -3.12 27.26 0.10
N SER A 179 -2.31 28.32 0.25
CA SER A 179 -0.90 28.44 -0.11
C SER A 179 -0.34 27.13 -0.65
N LEU A 180 -0.20 27.02 -1.97
CA LEU A 180 0.41 25.86 -2.64
C LEU A 180 1.68 25.40 -1.92
N VAL A 181 2.43 26.35 -1.35
CA VAL A 181 3.57 26.16 -0.44
C VAL A 181 3.28 25.21 0.73
N TRP A 182 2.13 25.33 1.39
CA TRP A 182 1.77 24.49 2.53
C TRP A 182 1.28 23.10 2.14
N GLN A 183 0.64 22.94 0.98
CA GLN A 183 0.31 21.61 0.45
C GLN A 183 1.55 20.89 -0.09
N LEU A 184 2.42 21.59 -0.82
CA LEU A 184 3.70 21.07 -1.32
C LEU A 184 4.67 20.72 -0.18
N GLY A 185 4.73 21.54 0.87
CA GLY A 185 5.55 21.26 2.04
C GLY A 185 4.91 20.27 3.01
N GLY A 186 3.58 20.30 3.14
CA GLY A 186 2.84 19.54 4.13
C GLY A 186 2.88 18.03 3.90
N ILE A 187 2.84 17.56 2.65
CA ILE A 187 2.87 16.13 2.34
C ILE A 187 4.27 15.52 2.63
N PRO A 188 5.40 16.07 2.14
CA PRO A 188 6.73 15.59 2.52
C PRO A 188 7.00 15.70 4.02
N VAL A 189 6.55 16.79 4.67
CA VAL A 189 6.70 16.97 6.13
C VAL A 189 5.87 15.96 6.90
N SER A 190 4.64 15.65 6.48
CA SER A 190 3.81 14.63 7.14
C SER A 190 4.40 13.24 6.98
N ILE A 191 4.99 12.93 5.82
CA ILE A 191 5.73 11.68 5.61
C ILE A 191 6.97 11.62 6.51
N ALA A 192 7.75 12.70 6.58
CA ALA A 192 8.95 12.75 7.43
C ALA A 192 8.60 12.63 8.92
N LEU A 193 7.58 13.36 9.39
CA LEU A 193 7.07 13.25 10.76
C LEU A 193 6.51 11.85 11.03
N GLY A 194 5.75 11.29 10.08
CA GLY A 194 5.22 9.93 10.17
C GLY A 194 6.33 8.88 10.26
N LEU A 195 7.42 9.04 9.51
CA LEU A 195 8.61 8.20 9.60
C LEU A 195 9.28 8.33 10.97
N VAL A 196 9.49 9.56 11.46
CA VAL A 196 10.12 9.79 12.78
C VAL A 196 9.28 9.17 13.89
N VAL A 197 7.98 9.45 13.92
CA VAL A 197 7.07 8.88 14.92
C VAL A 197 7.02 7.35 14.79
N GLY A 198 6.96 6.83 13.57
CA GLY A 198 6.97 5.39 13.30
C GLY A 198 8.24 4.71 13.79
N VAL A 199 9.41 5.30 13.59
CA VAL A 199 10.70 4.80 14.10
C VAL A 199 10.72 4.83 15.63
N VAL A 200 10.28 5.93 16.25
CA VAL A 200 10.24 6.06 17.71
C VAL A 200 9.33 5.01 18.33
N VAL A 201 8.10 4.87 17.82
CA VAL A 201 7.13 3.88 18.31
C VAL A 201 7.63 2.46 18.05
N GLY A 202 8.18 2.19 16.87
CA GLY A 202 8.74 0.89 16.51
C GLY A 202 9.90 0.48 17.41
N PHE A 203 10.81 1.42 17.72
CA PHE A 203 11.93 1.18 18.64
C PHE A 203 11.43 0.97 20.08
N GLY A 204 10.43 1.75 20.52
CA GLY A 204 9.78 1.55 21.81
C GLY A 204 9.14 0.17 21.95
N LEU A 205 8.41 -0.28 20.93
CA LEU A 205 7.83 -1.63 20.88
C LEU A 205 8.92 -2.71 20.90
N PHE A 206 9.99 -2.55 20.12
CA PHE A 206 11.12 -3.48 20.14
C PHE A 206 11.73 -3.61 21.53
N PHE A 207 11.92 -2.49 22.24
CA PHE A 207 12.46 -2.49 23.60
C PHE A 207 11.53 -3.20 24.60
N VAL A 208 10.23 -2.92 24.56
CA VAL A 208 9.25 -3.57 25.45
C VAL A 208 9.19 -5.08 25.18
N VAL A 209 9.09 -5.48 23.91
CA VAL A 209 9.01 -6.89 23.53
C VAL A 209 10.28 -7.63 23.91
N SER A 210 11.46 -7.07 23.62
CA SER A 210 12.74 -7.67 24.00
C SER A 210 12.93 -7.76 25.52
N SER A 211 12.50 -6.74 26.27
CA SER A 211 12.54 -6.77 27.74
C SER A 211 11.67 -7.89 28.32
N ILE A 212 10.45 -8.07 27.81
CA ILE A 212 9.55 -9.18 28.20
C ILE A 212 10.16 -10.54 27.81
N TRP A 213 10.74 -10.63 26.61
CA TRP A 213 11.33 -11.87 26.10
C TRP A 213 12.55 -12.31 26.92
N CYS A 214 13.46 -11.38 27.24
CA CYS A 214 14.60 -11.62 28.13
C CYS A 214 14.15 -11.96 29.57
N ALA A 215 13.01 -11.44 30.03
CA ALA A 215 12.45 -11.78 31.36
C ALA A 215 11.85 -13.19 31.43
N HIS A 216 11.37 -13.75 30.31
CA HIS A 216 10.69 -15.06 30.27
C HIS A 216 11.59 -16.22 29.79
N TYR A 217 12.66 -15.93 29.03
CA TYR A 217 13.65 -16.91 28.58
C TYR A 217 15.07 -16.53 29.04
N PRO A 218 15.46 -16.87 30.28
CA PRO A 218 16.82 -16.65 30.74
C PRO A 218 17.79 -17.60 30.02
N THR A 219 18.64 -17.02 29.18
CA THR A 219 19.96 -17.52 28.73
C THR A 219 20.12 -19.04 28.61
N GLY A 220 19.84 -19.62 27.43
CA GLY A 220 20.13 -21.05 27.19
C GLY A 220 19.99 -21.59 25.76
N SER A 221 19.39 -20.85 24.82
CA SER A 221 19.26 -21.29 23.41
C SER A 221 19.90 -20.26 22.48
N GLY A 222 20.89 -20.69 21.70
CA GLY A 222 21.92 -19.88 21.01
C GLY A 222 21.50 -18.82 19.98
N GLY A 223 20.24 -18.36 19.97
CA GLY A 223 19.80 -17.13 19.29
C GLY A 223 19.39 -15.98 20.23
N ALA A 224 19.22 -16.25 21.54
CA ALA A 224 18.77 -15.26 22.52
C ALA A 224 19.89 -14.29 22.99
N PHE A 225 21.15 -14.60 22.68
CA PHE A 225 22.31 -13.84 23.17
C PHE A 225 22.44 -12.47 22.49
N ASP A 226 22.22 -12.37 21.17
CA ASP A 226 22.40 -11.10 20.44
C ASP A 226 21.31 -10.06 20.75
N VAL A 227 20.08 -10.50 21.04
CA VAL A 227 18.96 -9.59 21.33
C VAL A 227 19.08 -8.97 22.72
N CYS A 228 19.44 -9.77 23.75
CA CYS A 228 19.59 -9.22 25.10
C CYS A 228 20.85 -8.36 25.28
N ILE A 229 21.95 -8.63 24.56
CA ILE A 229 23.18 -7.80 24.63
C ILE A 229 22.93 -6.39 24.09
N THR A 230 22.11 -6.24 23.04
CA THR A 230 21.78 -4.93 22.46
C THR A 230 20.91 -4.07 23.40
N VAL A 231 20.23 -4.68 24.36
CA VAL A 231 19.36 -3.99 25.34
C VAL A 231 20.12 -3.63 26.63
N SER A 232 21.25 -4.28 26.91
CA SER A 232 22.10 -4.04 28.09
C SER A 232 23.34 -3.19 27.84
N ALA A 233 23.55 -2.70 26.61
CA ALA A 233 24.62 -1.76 26.24
C ALA A 233 24.03 -0.40 25.84
#